data_AF-A0A061SC02-F1
#
_entry.id   AF-A0A061SC02-F1
#
_cell.length_a   1.000
_cell.length_b   1.000
_cell.length_c   1.000
_cell.angle_alpha   90.00
_cell.angle_beta   90.00
_cell.angle_gamma   90.00
#
_symmetry.space_group_name_H-M   'P 1'
#
loop_
_entity.id
_entity.type
_entity.pdbx_description
1 polymer ?
#
loop_
_entity_poly.entity_id
_entity_poly.type
_entity_poly.pdbx_seq_one_letter_code
_entity_poly.pdbx_strand_id
1 'polypeptide(L)'
;MEEITEFLKGQNIALSSSFQAYMEMKEASQIVLPVHRVLESLPLFQEEVRRLAEFSILEPEGFKHAKASRNSGNVSFKASDFRNAALKYTEALEILDGTCCEEQKILASRIFNNRALCHLKNGNKQLAPALGDCDAALELDPTYAKAAYRRACIREQMGDLMGALQ
;
A
#
# COMPACT_ATOMS: atom_id res chain seq x y z
N MET A 1 2.20 -24.48 -17.97
CA MET A 1 1.70 -24.29 -16.59
C MET A 1 2.79 -24.44 -15.54
N GLU A 2 3.76 -25.38 -15.69
CA GLU A 2 5.00 -25.34 -14.89
C GLU A 2 5.70 -23.99 -15.03
N GLU A 3 5.86 -23.49 -16.27
CA GLU A 3 6.43 -22.15 -16.53
C GLU A 3 5.70 -21.00 -15.83
N ILE A 4 4.36 -21.01 -15.76
CA ILE A 4 3.60 -19.94 -15.10
C ILE A 4 3.73 -20.05 -13.58
N THR A 5 3.71 -21.27 -13.04
CA THR A 5 3.79 -21.48 -11.59
C THR A 5 5.19 -21.19 -11.07
N GLU A 6 6.23 -21.54 -11.83
CA GLU A 6 7.63 -21.29 -11.54
C GLU A 6 7.98 -19.80 -11.74
N PHE A 7 7.38 -19.15 -12.75
CA PHE A 7 7.43 -17.69 -12.93
C PHE A 7 6.78 -16.94 -11.75
N LEU A 8 5.63 -17.39 -11.26
CA LEU A 8 4.93 -16.78 -10.11
C LEU A 8 5.65 -17.05 -8.78
N LYS A 9 6.19 -18.26 -8.56
CA LYS A 9 7.01 -18.60 -7.37
C LYS A 9 8.32 -17.81 -7.35
N GLY A 10 8.91 -17.50 -8.51
CA GLY A 10 10.10 -16.67 -8.65
C GLY A 10 9.90 -15.16 -8.39
N GLN A 11 8.66 -14.67 -8.46
CA GLN A 11 8.35 -13.23 -8.36
C GLN A 11 7.66 -12.81 -7.04
N ASN A 12 7.50 -13.72 -6.07
CA ASN A 12 6.96 -13.44 -4.73
C ASN A 12 5.61 -12.67 -4.77
N ILE A 13 4.72 -13.08 -5.67
CA ILE A 13 3.41 -12.46 -5.92
C ILE A 13 2.37 -13.07 -4.96
N ALA A 14 1.64 -12.23 -4.22
CA ALA A 14 0.53 -12.68 -3.39
C ALA A 14 -0.67 -13.05 -4.27
N LEU A 15 -1.03 -14.34 -4.27
CA LEU A 15 -2.19 -14.86 -4.98
C LEU A 15 -3.48 -14.46 -4.25
N SER A 16 -4.59 -14.27 -4.99
CA SER A 16 -5.90 -14.08 -4.36
C SER A 16 -6.25 -15.29 -3.49
N SER A 17 -7.02 -15.11 -2.41
CA SER A 17 -7.41 -16.20 -1.51
C SER A 17 -8.14 -17.34 -2.22
N SER A 18 -8.88 -17.05 -3.29
CA SER A 18 -9.52 -18.05 -4.15
C SER A 18 -8.54 -18.82 -5.04
N PHE A 19 -7.52 -18.14 -5.58
CA PHE A 19 -6.50 -18.78 -6.39
C PHE A 19 -5.50 -19.58 -5.54
N GLN A 20 -5.18 -19.08 -4.34
CA GLN A 20 -4.39 -19.77 -3.33
C GLN A 20 -5.08 -21.08 -2.91
N ALA A 21 -6.38 -21.03 -2.59
CA ALA A 21 -7.18 -22.22 -2.27
C ALA A 21 -7.21 -23.22 -3.45
N TYR A 22 -7.29 -22.74 -4.69
CA TYR A 22 -7.21 -23.59 -5.88
C TYR A 22 -5.82 -24.24 -6.06
N MET A 23 -4.73 -23.49 -5.84
CA MET A 23 -3.36 -24.01 -5.90
C MET A 23 -3.07 -25.03 -4.79
N GLU A 24 -3.60 -24.80 -3.58
CA GLU A 24 -3.51 -25.73 -2.45
C GLU A 24 -4.34 -27.00 -2.71
N MET A 25 -5.55 -26.89 -3.28
CA MET A 25 -6.35 -28.05 -3.72
C MET A 25 -5.63 -28.84 -4.82
N LYS A 26 -4.89 -28.15 -5.72
CA LYS A 26 -4.10 -28.77 -6.79
C LYS A 26 -2.88 -29.52 -6.25
N GLU A 27 -2.10 -28.91 -5.36
CA GLU A 27 -0.95 -29.56 -4.71
C GLU A 27 -1.40 -30.72 -3.80
N ALA A 28 -2.54 -30.58 -3.11
CA ALA A 28 -3.06 -31.61 -2.20
C ALA A 28 -3.65 -32.84 -2.90
N SER A 29 -4.16 -32.73 -4.14
CA SER A 29 -4.96 -33.82 -4.71
C SER A 29 -4.16 -34.95 -5.37
N GLN A 30 -2.92 -34.74 -5.85
CA GLN A 30 -2.10 -35.69 -6.66
C GLN A 30 -2.81 -36.44 -7.81
N ILE A 31 -4.11 -36.22 -8.01
CA ILE A 31 -5.03 -36.91 -8.90
C ILE A 31 -5.65 -35.81 -9.75
N VAL A 32 -5.13 -35.68 -10.96
CA VAL A 32 -5.72 -34.82 -12.00
C VAL A 32 -7.10 -35.39 -12.35
N LEU A 33 -8.15 -34.89 -11.70
CA LEU A 33 -9.51 -35.30 -12.03
C LEU A 33 -9.84 -34.86 -13.47
N PRO A 34 -10.56 -35.67 -14.27
CA PRO A 34 -10.92 -35.33 -15.65
C PRO A 34 -11.63 -33.97 -15.80
N VAL A 35 -12.42 -33.60 -14.79
CA VAL A 35 -13.12 -32.30 -14.70
C VAL A 35 -12.14 -31.12 -14.69
N HIS A 36 -10.94 -31.28 -14.12
CA HIS A 36 -9.91 -30.25 -14.06
C HIS A 36 -9.36 -29.88 -15.45
N ARG A 37 -9.06 -30.89 -16.29
CA ARG A 37 -8.63 -30.64 -17.68
C ARG A 37 -9.72 -29.97 -18.51
N VAL A 38 -10.98 -30.31 -18.26
CA VAL A 38 -12.12 -29.70 -18.94
C VAL A 38 -12.25 -28.23 -18.52
N LEU A 39 -12.21 -27.92 -17.22
CA LEU A 39 -12.24 -26.54 -16.72
C LEU A 39 -11.07 -25.70 -17.25
N GLU A 40 -9.84 -26.24 -17.30
CA GLU A 40 -8.67 -25.57 -17.89
C GLU A 40 -8.78 -25.34 -19.41
N SER A 41 -9.57 -26.15 -20.11
CA SER A 41 -9.84 -25.99 -21.55
C SER A 41 -10.99 -25.03 -21.87
N LEU A 42 -11.76 -24.60 -20.85
CA LEU A 42 -12.87 -23.67 -21.07
C LEU A 42 -12.33 -22.26 -21.37
N PRO A 43 -12.76 -21.65 -22.49
CA PRO A 43 -12.35 -20.29 -22.86
C PRO A 43 -12.63 -19.26 -21.77
N LEU A 44 -13.76 -19.41 -21.04
CA LEU A 44 -14.13 -18.53 -19.94
C LEU A 44 -13.14 -18.60 -18.77
N PHE A 45 -12.64 -19.80 -18.45
CA PHE A 45 -11.68 -19.99 -17.36
C PHE A 45 -10.29 -19.49 -17.77
N GLN A 46 -9.90 -19.73 -19.02
CA GLN A 46 -8.65 -19.19 -19.58
C GLN A 46 -8.67 -17.66 -19.61
N GLU A 47 -9.80 -17.05 -19.97
CA GLU A 47 -9.97 -15.59 -19.96
C GLU A 47 -9.98 -15.02 -18.53
N GLU A 48 -10.56 -15.73 -17.56
CA GLU A 48 -10.55 -15.31 -16.15
C GLU A 48 -9.14 -15.41 -15.54
N VAL A 49 -8.41 -16.50 -15.80
CA VAL A 49 -7.00 -16.66 -15.39
C VAL A 49 -6.14 -15.61 -16.08
N ARG A 50 -6.40 -15.31 -17.37
CA ARG A 50 -5.72 -14.25 -18.10
C ARG A 50 -6.02 -12.87 -17.52
N ARG A 51 -7.27 -12.57 -17.15
CA ARG A 51 -7.66 -11.32 -16.47
C ARG A 51 -6.97 -11.18 -15.12
N LEU A 52 -6.95 -12.24 -14.32
CA LEU A 52 -6.28 -12.27 -13.02
C LEU A 52 -4.76 -12.14 -13.17
N ALA A 53 -4.18 -12.76 -14.20
CA ALA A 53 -2.78 -12.60 -14.55
C ALA A 53 -2.46 -11.18 -15.02
N GLU A 54 -3.24 -10.60 -15.95
CA GLU A 54 -3.11 -9.23 -16.43
C GLU A 54 -3.29 -8.20 -15.29
N PHE A 55 -4.16 -8.49 -14.32
CA PHE A 55 -4.32 -7.70 -13.10
C PHE A 55 -3.12 -7.81 -12.14
N SER A 56 -2.35 -8.90 -12.20
CA SER A 56 -1.15 -9.12 -11.37
C SER A 56 0.19 -8.75 -12.04
N ILE A 57 0.23 -8.65 -13.38
CA ILE A 57 1.47 -8.46 -14.16
C ILE A 57 1.93 -6.99 -14.21
N LEU A 58 1.08 -6.04 -13.85
CA LEU A 58 1.52 -4.67 -13.62
C LEU A 58 1.22 -4.29 -12.17
N GLU A 59 2.24 -4.33 -11.30
CA GLU A 59 2.36 -3.19 -10.38
C GLU A 59 2.25 -1.97 -11.31
N PRO A 60 1.19 -1.16 -11.21
CA PRO A 60 1.02 -0.04 -12.12
C PRO A 60 2.33 0.74 -12.08
N GLU A 61 2.91 1.15 -13.21
CA GLU A 61 4.19 1.87 -13.18
C GLU A 61 4.12 3.04 -12.18
N GLY A 62 2.95 3.67 -12.03
CA GLY A 62 2.65 4.62 -10.96
C GLY A 62 2.99 4.11 -9.54
N PHE A 63 2.65 2.89 -9.17
CA PHE A 63 2.96 2.34 -7.84
C PHE A 63 4.47 2.19 -7.58
N LYS A 64 5.25 1.77 -8.59
CA LYS A 64 6.72 1.77 -8.49
C LYS A 64 7.27 3.19 -8.34
N HIS A 65 6.73 4.13 -9.13
CA HIS A 65 7.10 5.54 -9.04
C HIS A 65 6.74 6.13 -7.66
N ALA A 66 5.58 5.83 -7.10
CA ALA A 66 5.20 6.25 -5.75
C ALA A 66 6.15 5.71 -4.67
N LYS A 67 6.53 4.42 -4.75
CA LYS A 67 7.54 3.81 -3.86
C LYS A 67 8.89 4.54 -3.99
N ALA A 68 9.31 4.88 -5.21
CA ALA A 68 10.54 5.62 -5.48
C ALA A 68 10.49 7.06 -4.92
N SER A 69 9.40 7.79 -5.14
CA SER A 69 9.22 9.15 -4.61
C SER A 69 9.19 9.16 -3.08
N ARG A 70 8.54 8.18 -2.45
CA ARG A 70 8.62 7.97 -0.98
C ARG A 70 10.05 7.72 -0.53
N ASN A 71 10.81 6.87 -1.22
CA ASN A 71 12.19 6.58 -0.85
C ASN A 71 13.07 7.82 -0.99
N SER A 72 12.88 8.62 -2.03
CA SER A 72 13.53 9.93 -2.21
C SER A 72 13.20 10.88 -1.05
N GLY A 73 11.92 10.96 -0.65
CA GLY A 73 11.49 11.73 0.52
C GLY A 73 12.16 11.26 1.83
N ASN A 74 12.31 9.95 2.02
CA ASN A 74 13.02 9.40 3.18
C ASN A 74 14.51 9.80 3.20
N VAL A 75 15.15 9.88 2.04
CA VAL A 75 16.55 10.35 1.92
C VAL A 75 16.65 11.82 2.31
N SER A 76 15.79 12.68 1.76
CA SER A 76 15.73 14.10 2.14
C SER A 76 15.42 14.29 3.63
N PHE A 77 14.54 13.47 4.19
CA PHE A 77 14.22 13.50 5.62
C PHE A 77 15.43 13.21 6.50
N LYS A 78 16.22 12.19 6.14
CA LYS A 78 17.47 11.84 6.83
C LYS A 78 18.52 12.95 6.71
N ALA A 79 18.51 13.70 5.62
CA ALA A 79 19.35 14.88 5.42
C ALA A 79 18.85 16.12 6.19
N SER A 80 17.81 15.99 7.02
CA SER A 80 17.12 17.11 7.72
C SER A 80 16.51 18.16 6.79
N ASP A 81 16.37 17.83 5.50
CA ASP A 81 15.68 18.68 4.53
C ASP A 81 14.18 18.33 4.52
N PHE A 82 13.50 18.77 5.58
CA PHE A 82 12.09 18.46 5.80
C PHE A 82 11.17 19.07 4.74
N ARG A 83 11.58 20.20 4.15
CA ARG A 83 10.82 20.87 3.09
C ARG A 83 10.82 20.04 1.82
N ASN A 84 11.98 19.61 1.34
CA ASN A 84 12.05 18.76 0.14
C ASN A 84 11.48 17.36 0.41
N ALA A 85 11.67 16.82 1.61
CA ALA A 85 11.03 15.56 1.99
C ALA A 85 9.50 15.62 1.88
N ALA A 86 8.89 16.71 2.37
CA ALA A 86 7.44 16.91 2.26
C ALA A 86 6.97 16.99 0.80
N LEU A 87 7.71 17.69 -0.08
CA LEU A 87 7.40 17.75 -1.51
C LEU A 87 7.43 16.37 -2.17
N LYS A 88 8.45 15.55 -1.87
CA LYS A 88 8.57 14.19 -2.40
C LYS A 88 7.50 13.24 -1.88
N TYR A 89 7.03 13.42 -0.65
CA TYR A 89 5.86 12.69 -0.15
C TYR A 89 4.57 13.13 -0.84
N THR A 90 4.38 14.42 -1.11
CA THR A 90 3.23 14.90 -1.88
C THR A 90 3.20 14.31 -3.29
N GLU A 91 4.33 14.31 -3.99
CA GLU A 91 4.47 13.65 -5.31
C GLU A 91 4.07 12.17 -5.25
N ALA A 92 4.49 11.45 -4.21
CA ALA A 92 4.10 10.06 -4.03
C ALA A 92 2.60 9.88 -3.75
N LEU A 93 1.96 10.81 -3.03
CA LEU A 93 0.53 10.78 -2.73
C LEU A 93 -0.33 11.13 -3.94
N GLU A 94 0.10 12.06 -4.79
CA GLU A 94 -0.58 12.40 -6.04
C GLU A 94 -0.65 11.19 -6.98
N ILE A 95 0.40 10.37 -7.01
CA ILE A 95 0.42 9.13 -7.80
C ILE A 95 -0.50 8.05 -7.20
N LEU A 96 -0.70 8.08 -5.88
CA LEU A 96 -1.57 7.15 -5.16
C LEU A 96 -3.02 7.66 -5.05
N ASP A 97 -3.33 8.82 -5.60
CA ASP A 97 -4.67 9.39 -5.54
C ASP A 97 -5.69 8.52 -6.30
N GLY A 98 -6.87 8.35 -5.72
CA GLY A 98 -7.92 7.48 -6.28
C GLY A 98 -7.63 5.97 -6.21
N THR A 99 -6.64 5.52 -5.42
CA THR A 99 -6.35 4.09 -5.28
C THR A 99 -7.45 3.29 -4.56
N CYS A 100 -7.79 2.12 -5.12
CA CYS A 100 -8.76 1.19 -4.53
C CYS A 100 -8.13 0.00 -3.80
N CYS A 101 -6.84 -0.29 -4.01
CA CYS A 101 -6.21 -1.50 -3.49
C CYS A 101 -5.59 -1.30 -2.10
N GLU A 102 -5.70 -2.33 -1.27
CA GLU A 102 -5.34 -2.25 0.15
C GLU A 102 -3.85 -1.95 0.36
N GLU A 103 -2.96 -2.55 -0.45
CA GLU A 103 -1.52 -2.30 -0.35
C GLU A 103 -1.17 -0.84 -0.62
N GLN A 104 -1.83 -0.21 -1.60
CA GLN A 104 -1.62 1.21 -1.92
C GLN A 104 -2.19 2.12 -0.84
N LYS A 105 -3.33 1.77 -0.22
CA LYS A 105 -3.86 2.49 0.96
C LYS A 105 -2.90 2.44 2.14
N ILE A 106 -2.34 1.26 2.45
CA ILE A 106 -1.33 1.08 3.49
C ILE A 106 -0.04 1.86 3.15
N LEU A 107 0.36 1.93 1.88
CA LEU A 107 1.50 2.75 1.48
C LEU A 107 1.22 4.24 1.66
N ALA A 108 0.06 4.71 1.21
CA ALA A 108 -0.39 6.09 1.34
C ALA A 108 -0.49 6.51 2.81
N SER A 109 -1.05 5.67 3.70
CA SER A 109 -1.12 5.95 5.15
C SER A 109 0.27 6.18 5.76
N ARG A 110 1.25 5.37 5.36
CA ARG A 110 2.65 5.54 5.77
C ARG A 110 3.27 6.82 5.25
N ILE A 111 2.96 7.22 4.01
CA ILE A 111 3.47 8.45 3.40
C ILE A 111 2.86 9.69 4.08
N PHE A 112 1.55 9.70 4.30
CA PHE A 112 0.87 10.77 5.05
C PHE A 112 1.50 10.97 6.44
N ASN A 113 1.67 9.90 7.23
CA ASN A 113 2.34 9.98 8.53
C ASN A 113 3.78 10.51 8.46
N ASN A 114 4.52 10.19 7.39
CA ASN A 114 5.89 10.70 7.20
C ASN A 114 5.87 12.19 6.82
N ARG A 115 4.91 12.63 6.01
CA ARG A 115 4.72 14.03 5.66
C ARG A 115 4.27 14.85 6.87
N ALA A 116 3.39 14.32 7.72
CA ALA A 116 3.06 14.91 9.01
C ALA A 116 4.31 15.16 9.87
N LEU A 117 5.22 14.19 9.94
CA LEU A 117 6.48 14.36 10.65
C LEU A 117 7.37 15.45 10.06
N CYS A 118 7.43 15.58 8.73
CA CYS A 118 8.12 16.71 8.09
C CYS A 118 7.54 18.05 8.53
N HIS A 119 6.21 18.16 8.55
CA HIS A 119 5.52 19.37 9.00
C HIS A 119 5.91 19.72 10.45
N LEU A 120 5.90 18.74 11.37
CA LEU A 120 6.31 18.95 12.76
C LEU A 120 7.78 19.38 12.89
N LYS A 121 8.67 18.83 12.07
CA LYS A 121 10.10 19.18 12.08
C LYS A 121 10.40 20.54 11.44
N ASN A 122 9.53 21.02 10.55
CA ASN A 122 9.67 22.31 9.87
C ASN A 122 9.16 23.51 10.70
N GLY A 123 8.60 23.26 11.89
CA GLY A 123 8.25 24.27 12.90
C GLY A 123 6.75 24.38 13.22
N ASN A 124 6.45 25.08 14.32
CA ASN A 124 5.13 25.11 14.96
C ASN A 124 3.97 25.65 14.09
N LYS A 125 4.26 26.35 12.98
CA LYS A 125 3.21 26.87 12.08
C LYS A 125 2.53 25.77 11.24
N GLN A 126 2.96 24.52 11.36
CA GLN A 126 2.51 23.41 10.52
C GLN A 126 1.73 22.33 11.29
N LEU A 127 1.23 22.64 12.50
CA LEU A 127 0.45 21.69 13.30
C LEU A 127 -0.86 21.28 12.61
N ALA A 128 -1.60 22.22 12.01
CA ALA A 128 -2.87 21.90 11.34
C ALA A 128 -2.68 21.02 10.08
N PRO A 129 -1.72 21.30 9.16
CA PRO A 129 -1.39 20.37 8.08
C PRO A 129 -0.94 19.00 8.58
N ALA A 130 -0.11 18.96 9.63
CA ALA A 130 0.35 17.70 10.22
C ALA A 130 -0.80 16.88 10.81
N LEU A 131 -1.79 17.55 11.42
CA LEU A 131 -2.99 16.91 11.95
C LEU A 131 -3.82 16.28 10.83
N GLY A 132 -4.08 17.05 9.76
CA GLY A 132 -4.81 16.55 8.59
C GLY A 132 -4.14 15.34 7.94
N ASP A 133 -2.80 15.34 7.86
CA ASP A 133 -2.05 14.17 7.39
C ASP A 133 -2.21 12.96 8.32
N CYS A 134 -2.25 13.14 9.65
CA CYS A 134 -2.47 12.04 10.57
C CYS A 134 -3.90 11.48 10.47
N ASP A 135 -4.90 12.33 10.29
CA ASP A 135 -6.29 11.91 10.11
C ASP A 135 -6.45 11.13 8.80
N ALA A 136 -5.91 11.63 7.68
CA ALA A 136 -5.91 10.91 6.40
C ALA A 136 -5.18 9.56 6.49
N ALA A 137 -4.08 9.47 7.25
CA ALA A 137 -3.40 8.21 7.47
C ALA A 137 -4.27 7.18 8.22
N LEU A 138 -5.05 7.63 9.20
CA LEU A 138 -5.93 6.76 10.01
C LEU A 138 -7.24 6.42 9.31
N GLU A 139 -7.71 7.25 8.37
CA GLU A 139 -8.83 6.89 7.49
C GLU A 139 -8.44 5.74 6.55
N LEU A 140 -7.19 5.71 6.10
CA LEU A 140 -6.66 4.65 5.23
C LEU A 140 -6.24 3.39 5.99
N ASP A 141 -5.62 3.55 7.16
CA ASP A 141 -5.21 2.45 8.05
C ASP A 141 -5.54 2.82 9.51
N PRO A 142 -6.74 2.46 10.00
CA PRO A 142 -7.16 2.74 11.36
C PRO A 142 -6.28 2.09 12.44
N THR A 143 -5.50 1.06 12.07
CA THR A 143 -4.62 0.33 13.00
C THR A 143 -3.22 0.93 13.09
N TYR A 144 -2.95 2.02 12.36
CA TYR A 144 -1.63 2.58 12.26
C TYR A 144 -1.21 3.36 13.52
N ALA A 145 -0.67 2.62 14.51
CA ALA A 145 -0.31 3.14 15.82
C ALA A 145 0.62 4.37 15.79
N LYS A 146 1.52 4.49 14.80
CA LYS A 146 2.41 5.65 14.68
C LYS A 146 1.65 6.93 14.31
N ALA A 147 0.65 6.82 13.44
CA ALA A 147 -0.20 7.95 13.07
C ALA A 147 -1.07 8.39 14.24
N ALA A 148 -1.67 7.45 14.97
CA ALA A 148 -2.45 7.72 16.18
C ALA A 148 -1.61 8.43 17.25
N TYR A 149 -0.41 7.91 17.53
CA TYR A 149 0.52 8.54 18.47
C TYR A 149 0.89 9.97 18.05
N ARG A 150 1.21 10.20 16.78
CA ARG A 150 1.52 11.55 16.28
C ARG A 150 0.33 12.48 16.40
N ARG A 151 -0.88 12.03 16.05
CA ARG A 151 -2.10 12.81 16.19
C ARG A 151 -2.30 13.28 17.63
N ALA A 152 -2.14 12.38 18.60
CA ALA A 152 -2.25 12.70 20.02
C ALA A 152 -1.23 13.78 20.44
N CYS A 153 0.05 13.63 20.05
CA CYS A 153 1.07 14.64 20.33
C CYS A 153 0.76 16.00 19.67
N ILE A 154 0.21 16.02 18.46
CA ILE A 154 -0.17 17.26 17.77
C ILE A 154 -1.32 17.94 18.49
N ARG A 155 -2.37 17.20 18.84
CA ARG A 155 -3.52 17.72 19.57
C ARG A 155 -3.11 18.27 20.94
N GLU A 156 -2.22 17.58 21.64
CA GLU A 156 -1.60 18.08 22.89
C GLU A 156 -0.87 19.41 22.66
N GLN A 157 -0.03 19.52 21.62
CA GLN A 157 0.68 20.76 21.29
C GLN A 157 -0.27 21.90 20.88
N MET A 158 -1.43 21.58 20.31
CA MET A 158 -2.48 22.55 19.97
C MET A 158 -3.35 22.94 21.19
N GLY A 159 -3.18 22.29 22.35
CA GLY A 159 -3.99 22.51 23.55
C GLY A 159 -5.31 21.74 23.58
N ASP A 160 -5.56 20.85 22.62
CA ASP A 160 -6.74 19.97 22.56
C ASP A 160 -6.46 18.64 23.28
N LEU A 161 -6.48 18.68 24.62
CA LEU A 161 -6.25 17.53 25.47
C LEU A 161 -7.35 16.46 25.35
N MET A 162 -8.59 16.87 25.07
CA MET A 162 -9.72 15.95 24.92
C MET A 162 -9.63 15.17 23.61
N GLY A 163 -9.28 15.85 22.52
CA GLY A 163 -9.02 15.19 21.25
C GLY A 163 -7.76 14.31 21.26
N ALA A 164 -6.76 14.58 22.11
CA ALA A 164 -5.56 13.75 22.18
C ALA A 164 -5.81 12.31 22.68
N LEU A 165 -6.94 12.06 23.35
CA LEU A 165 -7.35 10.75 23.87
C LEU A 165 -8.20 9.93 22.88
N GLN A 166 -8.57 10.51 21.73
CA GLN A 166 -9.40 9.89 20.68
C GLN A 166 -8.58 9.57 19.44
#